data_AF-A0A9D6IF52-F1
#
_entry.id   AF-A0A9D6IF52-F1
#
_cell.length_a   1.000
_cell.length_b   1.000
_cell.length_c   1.000
_cell.angle_alpha   90.00
_cell.angle_beta   90.00
_cell.angle_gamma   90.00
#
_symmetry.space_group_name_H-M   'P 1'
#
loop_
_entity.id
_entity.type
_entity.pdbx_description
1 polymer ?
#
loop_
_entity_poly.entity_id
_entity_poly.type
_entity_poly.pdbx_seq_one_letter_code
_entity_poly.pdbx_strand_id
1 'polypeptide(L)'
;MNAWFQQDDFAHLKLAAQTPLAELARVLVRPIAQGTFRPLSERFFYWSAYHIAGLDPLPFHIVSYVTQFVCCTLYVLLVRRIVGSGLAAAVAAAIWATHPCLTLPVTWIATTNQLLWIACALSALYGFILYCDTGRRGYLWMSWGAYLLGFGMLESNVAVAALIPVYAVIFQRARMRHALAYVLPGLAFAGLHFALIPRAGGKTYGMHAGAESLKALWTYWKWSWVLEPSALPIGVPGWVATLAATLSLLGVAGLLLAYKGLRREVALGLCCWLILLVPVLPLTQHLSDYYLTGPLLGMGIILAAVIRQWPRAGILLSVLVAMASVPTSRYYAFTNVQRSKNIEALVKGVGQVKTAHPGKTILLSGPPCQHS
;
A
#
# COMPACT_ATOMS: atom_id res chain seq x y z
N MET A 1 10.51 -11.63 -7.02
CA MET A 1 11.98 -11.79 -6.90
C MET A 1 12.71 -11.63 -8.23
N ASN A 2 12.15 -12.08 -9.36
CA ASN A 2 12.82 -11.99 -10.68
C ASN A 2 12.57 -10.68 -11.45
N ALA A 3 11.92 -9.68 -10.83
CA ALA A 3 11.69 -8.38 -11.49
C ALA A 3 12.93 -7.51 -11.34
N TRP A 4 13.33 -6.84 -12.41
CA TRP A 4 14.41 -5.86 -12.41
C TRP A 4 13.91 -4.44 -12.08
N PHE A 5 14.84 -3.49 -11.96
CA PHE A 5 14.50 -2.09 -11.70
C PHE A 5 13.71 -1.45 -12.85
N GLN A 6 12.76 -0.59 -12.52
CA GLN A 6 11.90 0.10 -13.47
C GLN A 6 11.42 1.47 -12.95
N GLN A 7 11.06 2.37 -13.87
CA GLN A 7 10.45 3.67 -13.56
C GLN A 7 11.24 4.46 -12.50
N ASP A 8 10.59 4.83 -11.39
CA ASP A 8 11.15 5.67 -10.32
C ASP A 8 12.37 5.03 -9.63
N ASP A 9 12.54 3.70 -9.73
CA ASP A 9 13.70 2.99 -9.19
C ASP A 9 15.01 3.64 -9.66
N PHE A 10 15.09 4.07 -10.93
CA PHE A 10 16.31 4.68 -11.48
C PHE A 10 16.60 6.06 -10.90
N ALA A 11 15.58 6.83 -10.51
CA ALA A 11 15.78 8.12 -9.85
C ALA A 11 16.43 7.92 -8.47
N HIS A 12 15.93 6.94 -7.70
CA HIS A 12 16.45 6.61 -6.38
C HIS A 12 17.82 5.95 -6.45
N LEU A 13 18.05 5.03 -7.39
CA LEU A 13 19.36 4.41 -7.62
C LEU A 13 20.43 5.43 -8.03
N LYS A 14 20.08 6.38 -8.92
CA LYS A 14 21.01 7.46 -9.31
C LYS A 14 21.39 8.31 -8.11
N LEU A 15 20.42 8.68 -7.27
CA LEU A 15 20.68 9.43 -6.05
C LEU A 15 21.56 8.64 -5.08
N ALA A 16 21.26 7.35 -4.86
CA ALA A 16 22.04 6.47 -4.00
C ALA A 16 23.51 6.35 -4.46
N ALA A 17 23.72 6.14 -5.76
CA ALA A 17 25.04 6.02 -6.37
C ALA A 17 25.89 7.30 -6.25
N GLN A 18 25.25 8.47 -6.24
CA GLN A 18 25.92 9.78 -6.14
C GLN A 18 26.12 10.25 -4.70
N THR A 19 25.59 9.52 -3.70
CA THR A 19 25.60 9.96 -2.29
C THR A 19 26.63 9.18 -1.48
N PRO A 20 27.79 9.77 -1.13
CA PRO A 20 28.72 9.17 -0.19
C PRO A 20 28.14 9.18 1.24
N LEU A 21 28.65 8.30 2.12
CA LEU A 21 28.16 8.16 3.50
C LEU A 21 28.16 9.49 4.28
N ALA A 22 29.18 10.34 4.08
CA ALA A 22 29.29 11.64 4.73
C ALA A 22 28.13 12.60 4.41
N GLU A 23 27.48 12.42 3.26
CA GLU A 23 26.36 13.27 2.82
C GLU A 23 24.98 12.64 3.07
N LEU A 24 24.93 11.40 3.57
CA LEU A 24 23.69 10.65 3.75
C LEU A 24 22.69 11.43 4.61
N ALA A 25 23.11 11.96 5.76
CA ALA A 25 22.22 12.71 6.65
C ALA A 25 21.57 13.92 5.96
N ARG A 26 22.33 14.61 5.10
CA ARG A 26 21.83 15.76 4.32
C ARG A 26 20.81 15.29 3.28
N VAL A 27 21.10 14.21 2.57
CA VAL A 27 20.21 13.63 1.55
C VAL A 27 18.94 13.08 2.19
N LEU A 28 19.01 12.50 3.39
CA LEU A 28 17.83 12.01 4.11
C LEU A 28 16.81 13.11 4.44
N VAL A 29 17.22 14.37 4.61
CA VAL A 29 16.31 15.46 5.01
C VAL A 29 15.92 16.38 3.84
N ARG A 30 16.72 16.43 2.76
CA ARG A 30 16.49 17.36 1.64
C ARG A 30 15.18 17.12 0.88
N PRO A 31 14.26 18.07 0.70
CA PRO A 31 13.11 17.91 -0.18
C PRO A 31 13.57 17.69 -1.64
N ILE A 32 13.03 16.69 -2.34
CA ILE A 32 13.37 16.42 -3.75
C ILE A 32 12.29 17.06 -4.63
N ALA A 33 12.67 17.51 -5.83
CA ALA A 33 11.79 18.17 -6.80
C ALA A 33 10.52 17.37 -7.19
N GLN A 34 10.50 16.06 -6.93
CA GLN A 34 9.33 15.19 -7.13
C GLN A 34 8.22 15.39 -6.07
N GLY A 35 8.46 16.20 -5.04
CA GLY A 35 7.44 16.56 -4.06
C GLY A 35 7.16 15.48 -2.99
N THR A 36 8.11 14.57 -2.74
CA THR A 36 7.99 13.51 -1.73
C THR A 36 8.99 13.69 -0.57
N PHE A 37 8.59 13.26 0.63
CA PHE A 37 9.46 13.20 1.81
C PHE A 37 9.41 11.82 2.46
N ARG A 38 10.31 10.95 1.97
CA ARG A 38 10.39 9.53 2.35
C ARG A 38 11.82 9.15 2.71
N PRO A 39 12.35 9.65 3.84
CA PRO A 39 13.73 9.42 4.25
C PRO A 39 14.09 7.93 4.38
N LEU A 40 13.17 7.10 4.87
CA LEU A 40 13.47 5.71 5.20
C LEU A 40 13.21 4.77 4.02
N SER A 41 12.03 4.85 3.41
CA SER A 41 11.60 3.91 2.37
C SER A 41 12.16 4.18 0.98
N GLU A 42 12.53 5.42 0.66
CA GLU A 42 13.15 5.76 -0.61
C GLU A 42 14.65 5.97 -0.42
N ARG A 43 15.05 6.88 0.47
CA ARG A 43 16.45 7.33 0.50
C ARG A 43 17.35 6.32 1.19
N PHE A 44 17.06 6.00 2.46
CA PHE A 44 17.87 5.05 3.22
C PHE A 44 17.79 3.64 2.65
N PHE A 45 16.60 3.19 2.26
CA PHE A 45 16.39 1.89 1.63
C PHE A 45 17.22 1.70 0.36
N TYR A 46 17.12 2.62 -0.62
CA TYR A 46 17.91 2.51 -1.84
C TYR A 46 19.39 2.71 -1.61
N TRP A 47 19.78 3.66 -0.75
CA TRP A 47 21.18 3.90 -0.41
C TRP A 47 21.81 2.64 0.20
N SER A 48 21.19 2.05 1.21
CA SER A 48 21.72 0.86 1.88
C SER A 48 21.82 -0.33 0.93
N ALA A 49 20.75 -0.66 0.20
CA ALA A 49 20.75 -1.80 -0.71
C ALA A 49 21.74 -1.61 -1.88
N TYR A 50 21.87 -0.40 -2.43
CA TYR A 50 22.84 -0.10 -3.48
C TYR A 50 24.30 -0.21 -2.99
N HIS A 51 24.62 0.30 -1.81
CA HIS A 51 26.00 0.22 -1.29
C HIS A 51 26.38 -1.19 -0.80
N ILE A 52 25.42 -2.07 -0.57
CA ILE A 52 25.66 -3.47 -0.22
C ILE A 52 25.79 -4.36 -1.47
N ALA A 53 24.95 -4.16 -2.49
CA ALA A 53 24.81 -5.10 -3.60
C ALA A 53 24.77 -4.46 -5.01
N GLY A 54 24.95 -3.15 -5.09
CA GLY A 54 24.95 -2.41 -6.36
C GLY A 54 23.62 -2.51 -7.10
N LEU A 55 23.68 -3.01 -8.34
CA LEU A 55 22.52 -3.16 -9.24
C LEU A 55 21.96 -4.60 -9.23
N ASP A 56 22.19 -5.36 -8.17
CA ASP A 56 21.46 -6.61 -7.93
C ASP A 56 20.06 -6.29 -7.36
N PRO A 57 18.96 -6.63 -8.04
CA PRO A 57 17.61 -6.40 -7.53
C PRO A 57 17.23 -7.31 -6.35
N LEU A 58 17.95 -8.41 -6.10
CA LEU A 58 17.56 -9.42 -5.12
C LEU A 58 17.43 -8.85 -3.69
N PRO A 59 18.40 -8.10 -3.13
CA PRO A 59 18.29 -7.55 -1.77
C PRO A 59 17.11 -6.59 -1.60
N PHE A 60 16.81 -5.80 -2.62
CA PHE A 60 15.66 -4.91 -2.63
C PHE A 60 14.35 -5.69 -2.54
N HIS A 61 14.21 -6.77 -3.31
CA HIS A 61 13.05 -7.65 -3.24
C HIS A 61 12.96 -8.37 -1.90
N ILE A 62 14.06 -8.86 -1.33
CA ILE A 62 14.06 -9.52 -0.02
C ILE A 62 13.40 -8.63 1.03
N VAL A 63 13.74 -7.33 1.07
CA VAL A 63 13.09 -6.38 1.98
C VAL A 63 11.58 -6.31 1.73
N SER A 64 11.12 -6.23 0.48
CA SER A 64 9.69 -6.23 0.15
C SER A 64 8.99 -7.51 0.64
N TYR A 65 9.54 -8.69 0.37
CA TYR A 65 8.94 -9.97 0.76
C TYR A 65 8.93 -10.18 2.27
N VAL A 66 10.02 -9.84 2.97
CA VAL A 66 10.09 -9.87 4.44
C VAL A 66 9.07 -8.92 5.03
N THR A 67 8.95 -7.70 4.49
CA THR A 67 7.96 -6.72 4.94
C THR A 67 6.54 -7.22 4.70
N GLN A 68 6.26 -7.82 3.54
CA GLN A 68 4.96 -8.43 3.24
C GLN A 68 4.62 -9.55 4.25
N PHE A 69 5.59 -10.40 4.60
CA PHE A 69 5.40 -11.45 5.60
C PHE A 69 5.11 -10.87 6.99
N VAL A 70 5.83 -9.80 7.39
CA VAL A 70 5.57 -9.07 8.63
C VAL A 70 4.17 -8.46 8.63
N CYS A 71 3.74 -7.83 7.53
CA CYS A 71 2.38 -7.30 7.37
C CYS A 71 1.33 -8.40 7.55
N CYS A 72 1.47 -9.54 6.86
CA CYS A 72 0.56 -10.68 7.02
C CYS A 72 0.50 -11.18 8.46
N THR A 73 1.66 -11.32 9.12
CA THR A 73 1.74 -11.80 10.51
C THR A 73 1.05 -10.84 11.46
N LEU A 74 1.39 -9.54 11.41
CA LEU A 74 0.76 -8.52 12.22
C LEU A 74 -0.74 -8.43 11.97
N TYR A 75 -1.15 -8.58 10.70
CA TYR A 75 -2.56 -8.54 10.33
C TYR A 75 -3.33 -9.73 10.89
N VAL A 76 -2.79 -10.96 10.82
CA VAL A 76 -3.40 -12.13 11.48
C VAL A 76 -3.53 -11.91 12.98
N LEU A 77 -2.48 -11.40 13.65
CA LEU A 77 -2.49 -11.14 15.10
C LEU A 77 -3.56 -10.10 15.47
N LEU A 78 -3.66 -9.03 14.68
CA LEU A 78 -4.61 -7.95 14.87
C LEU A 78 -6.05 -8.42 14.64
N VAL A 79 -6.33 -9.08 13.51
CA VAL A 79 -7.68 -9.55 13.16
C VAL A 79 -8.13 -10.63 14.13
N ARG A 80 -7.25 -11.57 14.52
CA ARG A 80 -7.58 -12.60 15.52
C ARG A 80 -8.04 -11.96 16.83
N ARG A 81 -7.44 -10.83 17.21
CA ARG A 81 -7.75 -10.13 18.46
C ARG A 81 -9.02 -9.30 18.39
N ILE A 82 -9.31 -8.71 17.22
CA ILE A 82 -10.55 -7.93 16.99
C ILE A 82 -11.75 -8.85 16.80
N VAL A 83 -11.61 -9.88 15.96
CA VAL A 83 -12.71 -10.76 15.55
C VAL A 83 -12.87 -11.95 16.50
N GLY A 84 -11.78 -12.44 17.09
CA GLY A 84 -11.82 -13.59 18.02
C GLY A 84 -11.71 -14.97 17.34
N SER A 85 -11.39 -15.04 16.04
CA SER A 85 -11.23 -16.32 15.32
C SER A 85 -9.90 -16.37 14.57
N GLY A 86 -9.07 -17.39 14.87
CA GLY A 86 -7.78 -17.60 14.22
C GLY A 86 -7.90 -18.02 12.76
N LEU A 87 -8.84 -18.91 12.44
CA LEU A 87 -9.12 -19.31 11.06
C LEU A 87 -9.58 -18.12 10.22
N ALA A 88 -10.52 -17.33 10.75
CA ALA A 88 -11.02 -16.14 10.04
C ALA A 88 -9.91 -15.12 9.77
N ALA A 89 -9.00 -14.91 10.74
CA ALA A 89 -7.85 -14.03 10.59
C ALA A 89 -6.85 -14.55 9.54
N ALA A 90 -6.56 -15.84 9.54
CA ALA A 90 -5.66 -16.46 8.56
C ALA A 90 -6.24 -16.37 7.14
N VAL A 91 -7.54 -16.66 6.96
CA VAL A 91 -8.22 -16.54 5.67
C VAL A 91 -8.23 -15.08 5.19
N ALA A 92 -8.56 -14.12 6.06
CA ALA A 92 -8.53 -12.70 5.70
C ALA A 92 -7.14 -12.22 5.25
N ALA A 93 -6.07 -12.67 5.92
CA ALA A 93 -4.70 -12.36 5.54
C ALA A 93 -4.30 -13.02 4.21
N ALA A 94 -4.71 -14.26 3.96
CA ALA A 94 -4.46 -14.95 2.70
C ALA A 94 -5.17 -14.26 1.52
N ILE A 95 -6.42 -13.85 1.70
CA ILE A 95 -7.17 -13.09 0.68
C ILE A 95 -6.54 -11.72 0.44
N TRP A 96 -6.15 -10.99 1.49
CA TRP A 96 -5.43 -9.73 1.34
C TRP A 96 -4.11 -9.93 0.58
N ALA A 97 -3.29 -10.91 0.98
CA ALA A 97 -1.99 -11.19 0.39
C ALA A 97 -2.05 -11.62 -1.09
N THR A 98 -3.16 -12.19 -1.53
CA THR A 98 -3.36 -12.68 -2.90
C THR A 98 -4.12 -11.71 -3.79
N HIS A 99 -4.57 -10.57 -3.25
CA HIS A 99 -5.35 -9.59 -4.01
C HIS A 99 -4.48 -8.90 -5.08
N PRO A 100 -4.99 -8.65 -6.31
CA PRO A 100 -4.22 -8.09 -7.41
C PRO A 100 -3.52 -6.76 -7.12
N CYS A 101 -4.15 -5.90 -6.31
CA CYS A 101 -3.59 -4.61 -5.90
C CYS A 101 -2.30 -4.71 -5.06
N LEU A 102 -1.97 -5.90 -4.52
CA LEU A 102 -0.69 -6.13 -3.82
C LEU A 102 0.43 -6.58 -4.76
N THR A 103 0.12 -6.84 -6.03
CA THR A 103 1.11 -7.33 -6.98
C THR A 103 2.20 -6.30 -7.26
N LEU A 104 1.83 -5.04 -7.49
CA LEU A 104 2.80 -3.97 -7.72
C LEU A 104 3.73 -3.75 -6.52
N PRO A 105 3.23 -3.56 -5.27
CA PRO A 105 4.08 -3.45 -4.07
C PRO A 105 5.13 -4.53 -3.90
N VAL A 106 4.89 -5.74 -4.44
CA VAL A 106 5.80 -6.88 -4.35
C VAL A 106 6.69 -7.05 -5.58
N THR A 107 6.30 -6.50 -6.75
CA THR A 107 7.04 -6.66 -8.02
C THR A 107 7.78 -5.41 -8.45
N TRP A 108 7.41 -4.23 -7.98
CA TRP A 108 8.05 -2.96 -8.27
C TRP A 108 8.68 -2.37 -7.00
N ILE A 109 10.01 -2.23 -7.01
CA ILE A 109 10.82 -1.87 -5.84
C ILE A 109 10.48 -0.47 -5.29
N ALA A 110 10.18 0.54 -6.12
CA ALA A 110 9.77 1.86 -5.60
C ALA A 110 8.48 1.80 -4.76
N THR A 111 7.61 0.81 -5.02
CA THR A 111 6.37 0.62 -4.24
C THR A 111 6.55 -0.19 -2.96
N THR A 112 7.78 -0.59 -2.60
CA THR A 112 8.10 -1.16 -1.28
C THR A 112 7.71 -0.21 -0.15
N ASN A 113 7.68 1.10 -0.41
CA ASN A 113 7.17 2.10 0.52
C ASN A 113 5.74 1.76 1.02
N GLN A 114 4.88 1.19 0.16
CA GLN A 114 3.52 0.77 0.51
C GLN A 114 3.51 -0.30 1.60
N LEU A 115 4.41 -1.28 1.49
CA LEU A 115 4.51 -2.36 2.47
C LEU A 115 5.10 -1.86 3.80
N LEU A 116 6.12 -1.01 3.73
CA LEU A 116 6.81 -0.49 4.91
C LEU A 116 5.90 0.39 5.78
N TRP A 117 5.12 1.30 5.18
CA TRP A 117 4.21 2.12 5.97
C TRP A 117 3.06 1.29 6.55
N ILE A 118 2.58 0.27 5.82
CA ILE A 118 1.54 -0.64 6.34
C ILE A 118 2.07 -1.45 7.53
N ALA A 119 3.32 -1.94 7.48
CA ALA A 119 3.94 -2.62 8.62
C ALA A 119 4.00 -1.69 9.85
N CYS A 120 4.33 -0.41 9.64
CA CYS A 120 4.32 0.60 10.69
C CYS A 120 2.90 0.86 11.22
N ALA A 121 1.91 1.03 10.35
CA ALA A 121 0.52 1.27 10.72
C ALA A 121 -0.10 0.10 11.50
N LEU A 122 0.13 -1.14 11.05
CA LEU A 122 -0.30 -2.35 11.74
C LEU A 122 0.40 -2.50 13.09
N SER A 123 1.70 -2.24 13.17
CA SER A 123 2.44 -2.26 14.44
C SER A 123 1.95 -1.20 15.42
N ALA A 124 1.66 0.01 14.92
CA ALA A 124 1.11 1.10 15.70
C ALA A 124 -0.26 0.73 16.28
N LEU A 125 -1.19 0.26 15.45
CA LEU A 125 -2.51 -0.14 15.89
C LEU A 125 -2.44 -1.35 16.83
N TYR A 126 -1.66 -2.39 16.50
CA TYR A 126 -1.51 -3.58 17.34
C TYR A 126 -0.92 -3.25 18.71
N GLY A 127 0.11 -2.39 18.77
CA GLY A 127 0.67 -1.90 20.04
C GLY A 127 -0.34 -1.11 20.87
N PHE A 128 -1.17 -0.29 20.22
CA PHE A 128 -2.24 0.42 20.92
C PHE A 128 -3.29 -0.54 21.49
N ILE A 129 -3.66 -1.58 20.75
CA ILE A 129 -4.57 -2.64 21.23
C ILE A 129 -3.96 -3.37 22.43
N LEU A 130 -2.69 -3.76 22.36
CA LEU A 130 -1.99 -4.41 23.47
C LEU A 130 -1.91 -3.51 24.72
N TYR A 131 -1.69 -2.21 24.54
CA TYR A 131 -1.77 -1.24 25.63
C TYR A 131 -3.18 -1.16 26.22
N CYS A 132 -4.22 -1.15 25.38
CA CYS A 132 -5.60 -1.10 25.87
C CYS A 132 -5.94 -2.30 26.75
N ASP A 133 -5.49 -3.48 26.36
CA ASP A 133 -5.80 -4.73 27.05
C ASP A 133 -4.96 -4.97 28.30
N THR A 134 -3.68 -4.56 28.31
CA THR A 134 -2.75 -4.85 29.42
C THR A 134 -2.48 -3.65 30.33
N GLY A 135 -2.76 -2.43 29.88
CA GLY A 135 -2.38 -1.20 30.56
C GLY A 135 -0.87 -0.90 30.59
N ARG A 136 -0.01 -1.77 30.03
CA ARG A 136 1.44 -1.62 30.08
C ARG A 136 1.92 -0.54 29.11
N ARG A 137 2.62 0.48 29.63
CA ARG A 137 3.14 1.60 28.83
C ARG A 137 4.15 1.20 27.76
N GLY A 138 4.85 0.07 27.91
CA GLY A 138 5.77 -0.44 26.88
C GLY A 138 5.10 -0.62 25.51
N TYR A 139 3.85 -1.12 25.47
CA TYR A 139 3.12 -1.27 24.22
C TYR A 139 2.65 0.07 23.64
N LEU A 140 2.38 1.05 24.49
CA LEU A 140 2.08 2.40 24.05
C LEU A 140 3.32 3.03 23.39
N TRP A 141 4.50 2.87 23.98
CA TRP A 141 5.76 3.32 23.38
C TRP A 141 6.09 2.61 22.07
N MET A 142 5.85 1.29 22.00
CA MET A 142 5.97 0.54 20.74
C MET A 142 5.04 1.11 19.66
N SER A 143 3.79 1.42 20.03
CA SER A 143 2.80 1.99 19.13
C SER A 143 3.24 3.36 18.60
N TRP A 144 3.71 4.24 19.51
CA TRP A 144 4.25 5.55 19.16
C TRP A 144 5.50 5.46 18.28
N GLY A 145 6.43 4.57 18.61
CA GLY A 145 7.65 4.35 17.82
C GLY A 145 7.30 3.94 16.39
N ALA A 146 6.42 2.96 16.23
CA ALA A 146 5.96 2.52 14.90
C ALA A 146 5.24 3.65 14.14
N TYR A 147 4.37 4.41 14.81
CA TYR A 147 3.65 5.52 14.21
C TYR A 147 4.59 6.61 13.68
N LEU A 148 5.57 7.02 14.50
CA LEU A 148 6.53 8.06 14.11
C LEU A 148 7.48 7.58 13.01
N LEU A 149 7.94 6.33 13.06
CA LEU A 149 8.73 5.73 11.98
C LEU A 149 7.96 5.68 10.66
N GLY A 150 6.65 5.48 10.71
CA GLY A 150 5.79 5.45 9.52
C GLY A 150 5.82 6.75 8.70
N PHE A 151 6.03 7.91 9.32
CA PHE A 151 6.20 9.18 8.60
C PHE A 151 7.45 9.21 7.71
N GLY A 152 8.46 8.42 8.06
CA GLY A 152 9.64 8.23 7.21
C GLY A 152 9.43 7.27 6.05
N MET A 153 8.33 6.49 6.06
CA MET A 153 8.01 5.46 5.07
C MET A 153 7.08 5.98 3.97
N LEU A 154 5.97 6.62 4.34
CA LEU A 154 5.02 7.16 3.38
C LEU A 154 4.16 8.24 4.03
N GLU A 155 3.84 9.29 3.28
CA GLU A 155 2.99 10.39 3.73
C GLU A 155 1.60 9.91 4.18
N SER A 156 1.07 8.86 3.53
CA SER A 156 -0.22 8.25 3.88
C SER A 156 -0.29 7.71 5.31
N ASN A 157 0.84 7.56 6.00
CA ASN A 157 0.88 7.21 7.42
C ASN A 157 0.13 8.21 8.31
N VAL A 158 -0.12 9.44 7.84
CA VAL A 158 -1.02 10.40 8.50
C VAL A 158 -2.39 9.80 8.82
N ALA A 159 -2.87 8.84 8.01
CA ALA A 159 -4.15 8.15 8.23
C ALA A 159 -4.21 7.40 9.57
N VAL A 160 -3.07 6.95 10.11
CA VAL A 160 -3.00 6.27 11.41
C VAL A 160 -3.49 7.19 12.55
N ALA A 161 -3.31 8.51 12.39
CA ALA A 161 -3.77 9.53 13.34
C ALA A 161 -5.29 9.50 13.55
N ALA A 162 -6.06 9.10 12.53
CA ALA A 162 -7.50 8.92 12.61
C ALA A 162 -7.89 7.47 12.94
N LEU A 163 -7.14 6.49 12.44
CA LEU A 163 -7.42 5.07 12.63
C LEU A 163 -7.41 4.66 14.13
N ILE A 164 -6.42 5.13 14.90
CA ILE A 164 -6.30 4.79 16.33
C ILE A 164 -7.47 5.37 17.17
N PRO A 165 -7.84 6.67 17.05
CA PRO A 165 -9.06 7.20 17.66
C PRO A 165 -10.32 6.44 17.27
N VAL A 166 -10.50 6.10 15.99
CA VAL A 166 -11.69 5.34 15.55
C VAL A 166 -11.76 3.97 16.20
N TYR A 167 -10.63 3.26 16.27
CA TYR A 167 -10.57 2.01 17.03
C TYR A 167 -10.97 2.22 18.51
N ALA A 168 -10.45 3.27 19.16
CA ALA A 168 -10.79 3.59 20.54
C ALA A 168 -12.27 3.94 20.73
N VAL A 169 -12.91 4.69 19.80
CA VAL A 169 -14.36 5.00 19.84
C VAL A 169 -15.20 3.72 19.83
N ILE A 170 -14.82 2.75 19.00
CA ILE A 170 -15.60 1.55 18.74
C ILE A 170 -15.41 0.51 19.86
N PHE A 171 -14.17 0.29 20.31
CA PHE A 171 -13.83 -0.82 21.20
C PHE A 171 -13.38 -0.39 22.61
N GLN A 172 -12.73 0.77 22.76
CA GLN A 172 -11.97 1.12 23.97
C GLN A 172 -12.14 2.61 24.38
N ARG A 173 -13.39 3.07 24.54
CA ARG A 173 -13.70 4.50 24.80
C ARG A 173 -12.97 5.08 26.01
N ALA A 174 -12.73 4.26 27.03
CA ALA A 174 -11.98 4.68 28.23
C ALA A 174 -10.52 5.11 27.93
N ARG A 175 -9.96 4.70 26.79
CA ARG A 175 -8.58 5.03 26.38
C ARG A 175 -8.53 6.17 25.35
N MET A 176 -9.65 6.84 25.06
CA MET A 176 -9.75 7.90 24.04
C MET A 176 -8.68 8.99 24.17
N ARG A 177 -8.41 9.46 25.39
CA ARG A 177 -7.39 10.49 25.62
C ARG A 177 -6.00 10.11 25.09
N HIS A 178 -5.63 8.84 25.16
CA HIS A 178 -4.35 8.36 24.63
C HIS A 178 -4.41 8.22 23.11
N ALA A 179 -5.57 7.85 22.57
CA ALA A 179 -5.78 7.75 21.13
C ALA A 179 -5.73 9.13 20.45
N LEU A 180 -6.38 10.14 21.05
CA LEU A 180 -6.39 11.51 20.53
C LEU A 180 -5.00 12.16 20.51
N ALA A 181 -4.07 11.70 21.35
CA ALA A 181 -2.70 12.20 21.34
C ALA A 181 -1.99 11.96 19.98
N TYR A 182 -2.39 10.93 19.22
CA TYR A 182 -1.84 10.65 17.88
C TYR A 182 -2.26 11.68 16.82
N VAL A 183 -3.35 12.42 17.05
CA VAL A 183 -3.88 13.40 16.09
C VAL A 183 -2.91 14.57 15.91
N LEU A 184 -2.32 15.07 16.99
CA LEU A 184 -1.46 16.25 16.96
C LEU A 184 -0.20 16.05 16.06
N PRO A 185 0.62 15.00 16.23
CA PRO A 185 1.72 14.73 15.31
C PRO A 185 1.28 14.51 13.87
N GLY A 186 0.13 13.87 13.64
CA GLY A 186 -0.43 13.68 12.30
C GLY A 186 -0.76 15.00 11.60
N LEU A 187 -1.44 15.90 12.32
CA LEU A 187 -1.74 17.24 11.82
C LEU A 187 -0.47 18.08 11.61
N ALA A 188 0.48 17.99 12.55
CA ALA A 188 1.76 18.68 12.43
C ALA A 188 2.55 18.20 11.18
N PHE A 189 2.64 16.89 10.98
CA PHE A 189 3.29 16.32 9.79
C PHE A 189 2.58 16.77 8.50
N ALA A 190 1.25 16.68 8.44
CA ALA A 190 0.49 17.13 7.28
C ALA A 190 0.71 18.61 6.99
N GLY A 191 0.63 19.48 8.01
CA GLY A 191 0.84 20.91 7.88
C GLY A 191 2.26 21.26 7.41
N LEU A 192 3.27 20.64 8.01
CA LEU A 192 4.67 20.81 7.59
C LEU A 192 4.90 20.30 6.16
N HIS A 193 4.30 19.16 5.81
CA HIS A 193 4.39 18.61 4.47
C HIS A 193 3.83 19.58 3.43
N PHE A 194 2.61 20.11 3.67
CA PHE A 194 2.00 21.10 2.79
C PHE A 194 2.75 22.43 2.72
N ALA A 195 3.42 22.84 3.79
CA ALA A 195 4.16 24.10 3.85
C ALA A 195 5.55 24.03 3.21
N LEU A 196 6.27 22.92 3.38
CA LEU A 196 7.69 22.80 3.04
C LEU A 196 7.95 22.06 1.74
N ILE A 197 7.03 21.22 1.29
CA ILE A 197 7.26 20.33 0.14
C ILE A 197 6.56 20.90 -1.09
N PRO A 198 7.32 21.25 -2.15
CA PRO A 198 6.75 21.77 -3.38
C PRO A 198 5.77 20.79 -3.99
N ARG A 199 4.60 21.28 -4.40
CA ARG A 199 3.63 20.47 -5.14
C ARG A 199 4.15 20.21 -6.54
N ALA A 200 4.05 18.97 -7.01
CA ALA A 200 4.32 18.65 -8.40
C ALA A 200 3.35 19.47 -9.28
N GLY A 201 3.88 20.47 -10.01
CA GLY A 201 3.09 21.43 -10.80
C GLY A 201 2.44 20.86 -12.07
N GLY A 202 2.31 19.53 -12.18
CA GLY A 202 1.72 18.85 -13.33
C GLY A 202 0.22 18.58 -13.15
N LYS A 203 -0.54 18.57 -14.26
CA LYS A 203 -1.99 18.26 -14.26
C LYS A 203 -2.31 16.94 -13.54
N THR A 204 -1.46 15.92 -13.74
CA THR A 204 -1.64 14.55 -13.22
C THR A 204 -1.69 14.42 -11.70
N TYR A 205 -0.95 15.26 -10.95
CA TYR A 205 -0.91 15.22 -9.48
C TYR A 205 -1.71 16.37 -8.84
N GLY A 206 -2.55 17.05 -9.62
CA GLY A 206 -3.46 18.07 -9.13
C GLY A 206 -4.45 17.48 -8.12
N MET A 207 -4.59 18.12 -6.95
CA MET A 207 -5.59 17.74 -5.97
C MET A 207 -6.95 18.30 -6.39
N HIS A 208 -7.94 17.42 -6.56
CA HIS A 208 -9.31 17.79 -6.89
C HIS A 208 -10.24 17.38 -5.74
N ALA A 209 -11.23 18.21 -5.46
CA ALA A 209 -12.28 17.96 -4.47
C ALA A 209 -13.67 18.01 -5.15
N GLY A 210 -14.63 17.25 -4.61
CA GLY A 210 -16.02 17.25 -5.08
C GLY A 210 -16.41 15.99 -5.87
N ALA A 211 -17.17 16.14 -6.94
CA ALA A 211 -17.72 15.02 -7.72
C ALA A 211 -16.64 14.07 -8.26
N GLU A 212 -15.46 14.60 -8.63
CA GLU A 212 -14.33 13.80 -9.10
C GLU A 212 -13.77 12.87 -8.00
N SER A 213 -13.75 13.33 -6.74
CA SER A 213 -13.33 12.50 -5.61
C SER A 213 -14.34 11.37 -5.33
N LEU A 214 -15.64 11.60 -5.58
CA LEU A 214 -16.66 10.56 -5.48
C LEU A 214 -16.53 9.51 -6.60
N LYS A 215 -16.20 9.93 -7.82
CA LYS A 215 -15.88 9.01 -8.92
C LYS A 215 -14.64 8.18 -8.58
N ALA A 216 -13.58 8.81 -8.04
CA ALA A 216 -12.39 8.11 -7.58
C ALA A 216 -12.74 7.10 -6.47
N LEU A 217 -13.55 7.49 -5.48
CA LEU A 217 -14.01 6.62 -4.41
C LEU A 217 -14.75 5.40 -4.96
N TRP A 218 -15.65 5.60 -5.93
CA TRP A 218 -16.37 4.52 -6.60
C TRP A 218 -15.42 3.58 -7.34
N THR A 219 -14.44 4.11 -8.07
CA THR A 219 -13.42 3.32 -8.76
C THR A 219 -12.62 2.46 -7.78
N TYR A 220 -12.18 3.03 -6.66
CA TYR A 220 -11.49 2.29 -5.61
C TYR A 220 -12.38 1.24 -4.94
N TRP A 221 -13.67 1.52 -4.77
CA TRP A 221 -14.62 0.54 -4.28
C TRP A 221 -14.75 -0.65 -5.25
N LYS A 222 -14.87 -0.40 -6.57
CA LYS A 222 -14.86 -1.46 -7.59
C LYS A 222 -13.59 -2.31 -7.54
N TRP A 223 -12.44 -1.64 -7.55
CA TRP A 223 -11.12 -2.31 -7.53
C TRP A 223 -10.84 -3.08 -6.24
N SER A 224 -11.59 -2.82 -5.16
CA SER A 224 -11.48 -3.61 -3.93
C SER A 224 -12.02 -5.04 -4.05
N TRP A 225 -12.78 -5.32 -5.12
CA TRP A 225 -13.41 -6.64 -5.36
C TRP A 225 -12.94 -7.26 -6.66
N VAL A 226 -12.91 -6.44 -7.72
CA VAL A 226 -12.53 -6.85 -9.06
C VAL A 226 -11.67 -5.74 -9.65
N LEU A 227 -10.37 -6.01 -9.78
CA LEU A 227 -9.51 -5.16 -10.58
C LEU A 227 -9.91 -5.39 -12.04
N GLU A 228 -10.40 -4.35 -12.73
CA GLU A 228 -10.69 -4.38 -14.17
C GLU A 228 -9.36 -4.28 -14.92
N PRO A 229 -8.77 -5.35 -15.47
CA PRO A 229 -7.49 -5.22 -16.13
C PRO A 229 -7.80 -4.98 -17.59
N SER A 230 -7.41 -3.82 -18.11
CA SER A 230 -7.42 -3.55 -19.55
C SER A 230 -6.54 -4.53 -20.36
N ALA A 231 -5.76 -5.38 -19.69
CA ALA A 231 -4.78 -6.29 -20.28
C ALA A 231 -5.05 -7.80 -20.06
N LEU A 232 -6.12 -8.20 -19.37
CA LEU A 232 -6.40 -9.65 -19.24
C LEU A 232 -6.90 -10.24 -20.57
N PRO A 233 -6.46 -11.46 -20.95
CA PRO A 233 -7.06 -12.21 -22.07
C PRO A 233 -8.56 -12.52 -21.87
N ILE A 234 -9.03 -12.51 -20.61
CA ILE A 234 -10.42 -12.75 -20.20
C ILE A 234 -10.91 -11.56 -19.34
N GLY A 235 -10.55 -10.33 -19.73
CA GLY A 235 -10.88 -9.12 -18.97
C GLY A 235 -12.27 -9.17 -18.37
N VAL A 236 -12.36 -9.03 -17.04
CA VAL A 236 -13.65 -9.05 -16.36
C VAL A 236 -14.44 -7.84 -16.88
N PRO A 237 -15.60 -8.04 -17.53
CA PRO A 237 -16.34 -6.92 -18.09
C PRO A 237 -16.64 -5.88 -17.01
N GLY A 238 -16.54 -4.59 -17.34
CA GLY A 238 -16.76 -3.51 -16.36
C GLY A 238 -18.13 -3.58 -15.66
N TRP A 239 -19.13 -4.17 -16.30
CA TRP A 239 -20.44 -4.42 -15.68
C TRP A 239 -20.37 -5.48 -14.56
N VAL A 240 -19.51 -6.50 -14.67
CA VAL A 240 -19.32 -7.52 -13.62
C VAL A 240 -18.66 -6.87 -12.40
N ALA A 241 -17.62 -6.05 -12.61
CA ALA A 241 -16.99 -5.30 -11.54
C ALA A 241 -17.98 -4.35 -10.85
N THR A 242 -18.83 -3.67 -11.63
CA THR A 242 -19.90 -2.79 -11.13
C THR A 242 -20.95 -3.57 -10.35
N LEU A 243 -21.35 -4.75 -10.83
CA LEU A 243 -22.30 -5.62 -10.15
C LEU A 243 -21.73 -6.13 -8.82
N ALA A 244 -20.49 -6.64 -8.82
CA ALA A 244 -19.81 -7.11 -7.61
C ALA A 244 -19.63 -5.99 -6.57
N ALA A 245 -19.27 -4.79 -7.03
CA ALA A 245 -19.16 -3.58 -6.22
C ALA A 245 -20.50 -3.15 -5.61
N THR A 246 -21.59 -3.26 -6.36
CA THR A 246 -22.93 -2.90 -5.90
C THR A 246 -23.46 -3.92 -4.89
N LEU A 247 -23.33 -5.22 -5.18
CA LEU A 247 -23.76 -6.29 -4.29
C LEU A 247 -22.97 -6.28 -2.98
N SER A 248 -21.67 -6.01 -3.02
CA SER A 248 -20.86 -5.88 -1.81
C SER A 248 -21.23 -4.66 -0.99
N LEU A 249 -21.52 -3.51 -1.62
CA LEU A 249 -22.02 -2.32 -0.92
C LEU A 249 -23.34 -2.60 -0.19
N LEU A 250 -24.29 -3.24 -0.88
CA LEU A 250 -25.56 -3.66 -0.29
C LEU A 250 -25.36 -4.68 0.84
N GLY A 251 -24.45 -5.64 0.65
CA GLY A 251 -24.11 -6.63 1.67
C GLY A 251 -23.53 -5.99 2.93
N VAL A 252 -22.56 -5.10 2.78
CA VAL A 252 -21.96 -4.32 3.87
C VAL A 252 -23.01 -3.48 4.59
N ALA A 253 -23.88 -2.78 3.86
CA ALA A 253 -24.97 -2.01 4.43
C ALA A 253 -25.95 -2.91 5.21
N GLY A 254 -26.31 -4.06 4.66
CA GLY A 254 -27.12 -5.08 5.32
C GLY A 254 -26.49 -5.59 6.61
N LEU A 255 -25.18 -5.86 6.61
CA LEU A 255 -24.45 -6.27 7.81
C LEU A 255 -24.48 -5.20 8.90
N LEU A 256 -24.29 -3.93 8.55
CA LEU A 256 -24.39 -2.82 9.49
C LEU A 256 -25.79 -2.64 10.05
N LEU A 257 -26.81 -2.66 9.19
CA LEU A 257 -28.18 -2.32 9.57
C LEU A 257 -28.87 -3.49 10.28
N ALA A 258 -28.73 -4.71 9.78
CA ALA A 258 -29.47 -5.87 10.26
C ALA A 258 -28.74 -6.69 11.35
N TYR A 259 -27.40 -6.71 11.37
CA TYR A 259 -26.65 -7.64 12.23
C TYR A 259 -25.89 -6.93 13.35
N LYS A 260 -26.60 -6.67 14.47
CA LYS A 260 -26.05 -6.01 15.67
C LYS A 260 -24.72 -6.62 16.17
N GLY A 261 -24.57 -7.95 16.06
CA GLY A 261 -23.40 -8.69 16.53
C GLY A 261 -22.12 -8.54 15.69
N LEU A 262 -22.19 -7.90 14.52
CA LEU A 262 -21.04 -7.64 13.63
C LEU A 262 -20.79 -6.15 13.40
N ARG A 263 -21.64 -5.27 13.96
CA ARG A 263 -21.62 -3.82 13.67
C ARG A 263 -20.27 -3.18 13.98
N ARG A 264 -19.59 -3.61 15.04
CA ARG A 264 -18.32 -3.00 15.46
C ARG A 264 -17.19 -3.35 14.50
N GLU A 265 -17.08 -4.62 14.12
CA GLU A 265 -16.10 -5.12 13.17
C GLU A 265 -16.34 -4.55 11.77
N VAL A 266 -17.60 -4.50 11.33
CA VAL A 266 -17.96 -3.93 10.02
C VAL A 266 -17.71 -2.43 9.99
N ALA A 267 -18.10 -1.69 11.04
CA ALA A 267 -17.81 -0.26 11.13
C ALA A 267 -16.30 0.02 11.13
N LEU A 268 -15.52 -0.75 11.88
CA LEU A 268 -14.06 -0.62 11.88
C LEU A 268 -13.49 -0.93 10.50
N GLY A 269 -13.93 -2.00 9.84
CA GLY A 269 -13.48 -2.37 8.51
C GLY A 269 -13.73 -1.28 7.47
N LEU A 270 -14.92 -0.68 7.46
CA LEU A 270 -15.24 0.43 6.55
C LEU A 270 -14.47 1.71 6.88
N CYS A 271 -14.35 2.04 8.16
CA CYS A 271 -13.56 3.19 8.56
C CYS A 271 -12.09 2.99 8.18
N CYS A 272 -11.54 1.79 8.37
CA CYS A 272 -10.18 1.44 7.95
C CYS A 272 -10.00 1.60 6.44
N TRP A 273 -10.92 1.06 5.64
CA TRP A 273 -10.88 1.23 4.18
C TRP A 273 -10.91 2.70 3.77
N LEU A 274 -11.82 3.49 4.34
CA LEU A 274 -11.97 4.90 3.99
C LEU A 274 -10.77 5.72 4.46
N ILE A 275 -10.41 5.64 5.74
CA ILE A 275 -9.35 6.44 6.38
C ILE A 275 -8.01 6.24 5.70
N LEU A 276 -7.66 5.00 5.36
CA LEU A 276 -6.41 4.69 4.66
C LEU A 276 -6.41 5.15 3.20
N LEU A 277 -7.58 5.37 2.60
CA LEU A 277 -7.74 5.86 1.24
C LEU A 277 -7.79 7.40 1.15
N VAL A 278 -8.24 8.09 2.20
CA VAL A 278 -8.38 9.56 2.22
C VAL A 278 -7.14 10.31 1.71
N PRO A 279 -5.89 9.96 2.09
CA PRO A 279 -4.71 10.72 1.64
C PRO A 279 -4.51 10.74 0.12
N VAL A 280 -4.99 9.72 -0.60
CA VAL A 280 -4.82 9.59 -2.06
C VAL A 280 -6.09 9.93 -2.83
N LEU A 281 -7.25 10.01 -2.16
CA LEU A 281 -8.53 10.28 -2.80
C LEU A 281 -8.58 11.61 -3.59
N PRO A 282 -7.88 12.70 -3.19
CA PRO A 282 -7.80 13.92 -3.99
C PRO A 282 -7.06 13.78 -5.32
N LEU A 283 -6.27 12.71 -5.52
CA LEU A 283 -5.46 12.47 -6.72
C LEU A 283 -6.28 11.86 -7.86
N THR A 284 -7.37 12.53 -8.25
CA THR A 284 -8.37 11.98 -9.19
C THR A 284 -7.82 11.73 -10.60
N GLN A 285 -6.73 12.39 -10.98
CA GLN A 285 -6.05 12.19 -12.28
C GLN A 285 -4.90 11.18 -12.22
N HIS A 286 -4.61 10.61 -11.04
CA HIS A 286 -3.57 9.61 -10.82
C HIS A 286 -4.14 8.44 -10.02
N LEU A 287 -5.11 7.73 -10.61
CA LEU A 287 -5.65 6.53 -10.01
C LEU A 287 -4.67 5.37 -10.21
N SER A 288 -4.18 4.80 -9.11
CA SER A 288 -3.37 3.58 -9.11
C SER A 288 -3.94 2.56 -8.14
N ASP A 289 -3.95 1.30 -8.56
CA ASP A 289 -4.52 0.17 -7.83
C ASP A 289 -3.74 -0.15 -6.54
N TYR A 290 -2.42 0.01 -6.55
CA TYR A 290 -1.57 -0.21 -5.38
C TYR A 290 -1.88 0.72 -4.20
N TYR A 291 -2.63 1.81 -4.39
CA TYR A 291 -3.11 2.60 -3.25
C TYR A 291 -4.13 1.85 -2.38
N LEU A 292 -4.72 0.76 -2.89
CA LEU A 292 -5.63 -0.10 -2.12
C LEU A 292 -4.91 -1.09 -1.19
N THR A 293 -3.57 -1.20 -1.23
CA THR A 293 -2.82 -2.14 -0.37
C THR A 293 -3.18 -1.97 1.11
N GLY A 294 -3.26 -0.73 1.61
CA GLY A 294 -3.71 -0.44 2.97
C GLY A 294 -5.22 -0.60 3.17
N PRO A 295 -6.07 0.11 2.40
CA PRO A 295 -7.53 0.05 2.52
C PRO A 295 -8.14 -1.36 2.53
N LEU A 296 -7.57 -2.31 1.78
CA LEU A 296 -8.04 -3.70 1.71
C LEU A 296 -7.94 -4.46 3.05
N LEU A 297 -7.11 -3.99 3.99
CA LEU A 297 -7.12 -4.51 5.37
C LEU A 297 -8.49 -4.33 6.03
N GLY A 298 -9.19 -3.23 5.71
CA GLY A 298 -10.56 -3.00 6.17
C GLY A 298 -11.55 -4.05 5.66
N MET A 299 -11.45 -4.40 4.37
CA MET A 299 -12.30 -5.42 3.75
C MET A 299 -12.05 -6.81 4.34
N GLY A 300 -10.79 -7.14 4.63
CA GLY A 300 -10.48 -8.42 5.28
C GLY A 300 -10.98 -8.51 6.73
N ILE A 301 -11.08 -7.40 7.48
CA ILE A 301 -11.73 -7.39 8.81
C ILE A 301 -13.22 -7.74 8.67
N ILE A 302 -13.92 -7.17 7.69
CA ILE A 302 -15.33 -7.49 7.39
C ILE A 302 -15.47 -8.97 7.02
N LEU A 303 -14.62 -9.46 6.12
CA LEU A 303 -14.61 -10.87 5.70
C LEU A 303 -14.38 -11.80 6.89
N ALA A 304 -13.42 -11.49 7.77
CA ALA A 304 -13.16 -12.30 8.95
C ALA A 304 -14.36 -12.33 9.91
N ALA A 305 -15.06 -11.21 10.10
CA ALA A 305 -16.28 -11.15 10.89
C ALA A 305 -17.40 -12.02 10.29
N VAL A 306 -17.55 -11.99 8.97
CA VAL A 306 -18.49 -12.86 8.23
C VAL A 306 -18.13 -14.33 8.38
N ILE A 307 -16.85 -14.71 8.25
CA ILE A 307 -16.38 -16.09 8.44
C ILE A 307 -16.65 -16.55 9.88
N ARG A 308 -16.42 -15.70 10.88
CA ARG A 308 -16.73 -16.04 12.28
C ARG A 308 -18.21 -16.34 12.47
N GLN A 309 -19.10 -15.55 11.87
CA GLN A 309 -20.54 -15.69 12.04
C GLN A 309 -21.13 -16.83 11.21
N TRP A 310 -20.67 -16.98 9.96
CA TRP A 310 -21.16 -17.95 8.99
C TRP A 310 -19.97 -18.61 8.28
N PRO A 311 -19.33 -19.60 8.92
CA PRO A 311 -18.07 -20.15 8.43
C PRO A 311 -18.18 -20.75 7.03
N ARG A 312 -19.25 -21.51 6.73
CA ARG A 312 -19.45 -22.12 5.40
C ARG A 312 -19.58 -21.06 4.30
N ALA A 313 -20.45 -20.07 4.51
CA ALA A 313 -20.70 -19.00 3.54
C ALA A 313 -19.48 -18.09 3.38
N GLY A 314 -18.82 -17.72 4.49
CA GLY A 314 -17.61 -16.89 4.47
C GLY A 314 -16.43 -17.58 3.80
N ILE A 315 -16.24 -18.89 4.02
CA ILE A 315 -15.21 -19.68 3.34
C ILE A 315 -15.53 -19.78 1.84
N LEU A 316 -16.78 -20.07 1.46
CA LEU A 316 -17.19 -20.10 0.06
C LEU A 316 -16.91 -18.76 -0.63
N LEU A 317 -17.29 -17.65 0.00
CA LEU A 317 -16.98 -16.30 -0.50
C LEU A 317 -15.48 -16.08 -0.67
N SER A 318 -14.68 -16.52 0.31
CA SER A 318 -13.22 -16.41 0.24
C SER A 318 -12.64 -17.21 -0.93
N VAL A 319 -13.15 -18.42 -1.17
CA VAL A 319 -12.75 -19.25 -2.32
C VAL A 319 -13.11 -18.56 -3.63
N LEU A 320 -14.32 -18.01 -3.76
CA LEU A 320 -14.74 -17.26 -4.95
C LEU A 320 -13.83 -16.05 -5.21
N VAL A 321 -13.54 -15.26 -4.17
CA VAL A 321 -12.62 -14.11 -4.27
C VAL A 321 -11.21 -14.56 -4.67
N ALA A 322 -10.71 -15.66 -4.08
CA ALA A 322 -9.40 -16.20 -4.42
C ALA A 322 -9.33 -16.70 -5.88
N MET A 323 -10.38 -17.36 -6.37
CA MET A 323 -10.45 -17.82 -7.77
C MET A 323 -10.40 -16.67 -8.77
N ALA A 324 -10.97 -15.50 -8.44
CA ALA A 324 -10.86 -14.30 -9.27
C ALA A 324 -9.50 -13.59 -9.10
N SER A 325 -9.01 -13.50 -7.87
CA SER A 325 -7.82 -12.72 -7.52
C SER A 325 -6.52 -13.38 -7.95
N VAL A 326 -6.32 -14.67 -7.66
CA VAL A 326 -5.05 -15.36 -7.86
C VAL A 326 -4.59 -15.38 -9.32
N PRO A 327 -5.44 -15.72 -10.32
CA PRO A 327 -5.03 -15.68 -11.73
C PRO A 327 -4.67 -14.26 -12.18
N THR A 328 -5.45 -13.27 -11.75
CA THR A 328 -5.22 -11.85 -12.06
C THR A 328 -3.89 -11.37 -11.48
N SER A 329 -3.60 -11.68 -10.20
CA SER A 329 -2.33 -11.37 -9.54
C SER A 329 -1.14 -12.03 -10.25
N ARG A 330 -1.28 -13.30 -10.66
CA ARG A 330 -0.22 -14.02 -11.41
C ARG A 330 0.06 -13.37 -12.76
N TYR A 331 -0.98 -13.05 -13.52
CA TYR A 331 -0.84 -12.38 -14.81
C TYR A 331 -0.19 -11.00 -14.65
N TYR A 332 -0.63 -10.23 -13.66
CA TYR A 332 -0.09 -8.90 -13.41
C TYR A 332 1.37 -8.95 -12.95
N ALA A 333 1.73 -9.95 -12.15
CA ALA A 333 3.12 -10.16 -11.72
C ALA A 333 4.00 -10.54 -12.92
N PHE A 334 3.54 -11.46 -13.76
CA PHE A 334 4.24 -11.86 -14.97
C PHE A 334 4.49 -10.68 -15.91
N THR A 335 3.47 -9.87 -16.15
CA THR A 335 3.56 -8.69 -17.03
C THR A 335 4.56 -7.67 -16.51
N ASN A 336 4.56 -7.40 -15.19
CA ASN A 336 5.53 -6.51 -14.56
C ASN A 336 6.97 -7.06 -14.64
N VAL A 337 7.16 -8.35 -14.38
CA VAL A 337 8.47 -9.01 -14.52
C VAL A 337 8.96 -8.90 -15.96
N GLN A 338 8.11 -9.20 -16.95
CA GLN A 338 8.51 -9.15 -18.36
C GLN A 338 8.87 -7.72 -18.78
N ARG A 339 8.09 -6.72 -18.36
CA ARG A 339 8.39 -5.30 -18.60
C ARG A 339 9.76 -4.92 -18.02
N SER A 340 10.03 -5.32 -16.77
CA SER A 340 11.31 -5.03 -16.12
C SER A 340 12.51 -5.69 -16.82
N LYS A 341 12.35 -6.91 -17.35
CA LYS A 341 13.40 -7.61 -18.11
C LYS A 341 13.69 -6.95 -19.46
N ASN A 342 12.68 -6.39 -20.12
CA ASN A 342 12.88 -5.62 -21.34
C ASN A 342 13.71 -4.35 -21.06
N ILE A 343 13.46 -3.69 -19.93
CA ILE A 343 14.26 -2.55 -19.45
C ILE A 343 15.68 -3.00 -19.11
N GLU A 344 15.84 -4.17 -18.49
CA GLU A 344 17.15 -4.78 -18.19
C GLU A 344 17.99 -5.01 -19.44
N ALA A 345 17.40 -5.64 -20.46
CA ALA A 345 18.08 -5.87 -21.72
C ALA A 345 18.50 -4.55 -22.37
N LEU A 346 17.63 -3.53 -22.36
CA LEU A 346 17.93 -2.21 -22.92
C LEU A 346 19.10 -1.54 -22.18
N VAL A 347 19.04 -1.45 -20.84
CA VAL A 347 20.07 -0.75 -20.06
C VAL A 347 21.42 -1.48 -20.13
N LYS A 348 21.42 -2.82 -20.02
CA LYS A 348 22.65 -3.61 -20.16
C LYS A 348 23.23 -3.51 -21.56
N GLY A 349 22.39 -3.53 -22.60
CA GLY A 349 22.80 -3.36 -23.99
C GLY A 349 23.45 -1.98 -24.24
N VAL A 350 22.83 -0.91 -23.76
CA VAL A 350 23.41 0.45 -23.83
C VAL A 350 24.74 0.52 -23.08
N GLY A 351 24.84 -0.11 -21.90
CA GLY A 351 26.10 -0.17 -21.14
C GLY A 351 27.22 -0.91 -21.87
N GLN A 352 26.91 -2.03 -22.52
CA GLN A 352 27.86 -2.79 -23.33
C GLN A 352 28.36 -1.98 -24.53
N VAL A 353 27.45 -1.34 -25.28
CA VAL A 353 27.81 -0.49 -26.44
C VAL A 353 28.68 0.70 -26.00
N LYS A 354 28.34 1.36 -24.89
CA LYS A 354 29.13 2.47 -24.34
C LYS A 354 30.56 2.04 -23.99
N THR A 355 30.72 0.81 -23.49
CA THR A 355 32.03 0.26 -23.13
C THR A 355 32.82 -0.13 -24.38
N ALA A 356 32.17 -0.71 -25.39
CA ALA A 356 32.79 -1.13 -26.65
C ALA A 356 33.15 0.05 -27.58
N HIS A 357 32.41 1.16 -27.49
CA HIS A 357 32.59 2.33 -28.35
C HIS A 357 32.67 3.63 -27.52
N PRO A 358 33.77 3.84 -26.77
CA PRO A 358 33.93 5.02 -25.94
C PRO A 358 33.88 6.30 -26.80
N GLY A 359 33.17 7.31 -26.32
CA GLY A 359 33.03 8.62 -26.97
C GLY A 359 32.02 8.69 -28.11
N LYS A 360 31.40 7.58 -28.55
CA LYS A 360 30.35 7.61 -29.57
C LYS A 360 28.96 7.85 -28.96
N THR A 361 28.14 8.64 -29.64
CA THR A 361 26.73 8.86 -29.28
C THR A 361 25.91 7.62 -29.62
N ILE A 362 25.11 7.14 -28.66
CA ILE A 362 24.17 6.04 -28.84
C ILE A 362 22.79 6.64 -29.15
N LEU A 363 22.28 6.39 -30.36
CA LEU A 363 20.94 6.79 -30.76
C LEU A 363 19.97 5.64 -30.53
N LEU A 364 18.96 5.85 -29.69
CA LEU A 364 17.83 4.93 -29.52
C LEU A 364 16.68 5.39 -30.41
N SER A 365 16.51 4.76 -31.56
CA SER A 365 15.33 4.95 -32.40
C SER A 365 14.15 4.19 -31.78
N GLY A 366 13.03 4.90 -31.54
CA GLY A 366 11.78 4.28 -31.09
C GLY A 366 11.26 3.26 -32.11
N PRO A 367 10.27 2.43 -31.74
CA PRO A 367 9.62 1.55 -32.71
C PRO A 367 9.09 2.39 -33.88
N PRO A 368 9.13 1.88 -35.13
CA PRO A 368 8.53 2.58 -36.25
C PRO A 368 7.06 2.85 -35.90
N CYS A 369 6.62 4.11 -36.04
CA CYS A 369 5.21 4.46 -35.89
C CYS A 369 4.44 3.61 -36.90
N GLN A 370 3.72 2.60 -36.43
CA GLN A 370 2.69 1.98 -37.25
C GLN A 370 1.60 3.04 -37.41
N HIS A 371 1.62 3.71 -38.55
CA HIS A 371 0.46 4.47 -39.02
C HIS A 371 -0.66 3.46 -39.25
N SER A 372 -1.54 3.34 -38.25
CA SER A 372 -2.85 2.69 -38.37
C SER A 372 -3.87 3.68 -38.91
#